data_AF-A0A2G2YGQ7-F1
#
_entry.id   AF-A0A2G2YGQ7-F1
#
_cell.length_a   1.000
_cell.length_b   1.000
_cell.length_c   1.000
_cell.angle_alpha   90.00
_cell.angle_beta   90.00
_cell.angle_gamma   90.00
#
_symmetry.space_group_name_H-M   'P 1'
#
loop_
_entity.id
_entity.type
_entity.pdbx_description
1 polymer ?
#
loop_
_entity_poly.entity_id
_entity_poly.type
_entity_poly.pdbx_seq_one_letter_code
_entity_poly.pdbx_strand_id
1 'polypeptide(L)'
;MNIISSVHYVYSVDDPNLTVKEQETHLNEYISGIPMHAAVPWHTVEDIYIPVNIKGKHHWVLAVLSFSERCIFLYDLYESSGHYPTVFYQIKKLAEIIPLCLQACDLYNKKGIGLQNHPRYKDKDYSDLFDVIFKENLPQQPIGSLDCGVFMVTYMECLFFGHKVFATEFDPNALHTRYDALLWDYEIRKQEENARSDVEVPLRPARQSRITSVTEVFDV
;
A
#
# COMPACT_ATOMS: atom_id res chain seq x y z
N MET A 1 -23.51 10.41 -14.95
CA MET A 1 -22.76 9.15 -15.01
C MET A 1 -22.24 8.89 -13.60
N ASN A 2 -22.72 7.85 -12.91
CA ASN A 2 -22.43 7.63 -11.49
C ASN A 2 -20.98 7.15 -11.35
N ILE A 3 -20.07 8.00 -10.87
CA ILE A 3 -18.64 7.72 -10.75
C ILE A 3 -18.38 6.42 -9.95
N ILE A 4 -19.25 6.11 -8.99
CA ILE A 4 -19.24 4.87 -8.21
C ILE A 4 -19.44 3.63 -9.11
N SER A 5 -20.31 3.72 -10.12
CA SER A 5 -20.50 2.62 -11.10
C SER A 5 -19.31 2.45 -12.05
N SER A 6 -18.53 3.51 -12.30
CA SER A 6 -17.31 3.45 -13.12
C SER A 6 -16.12 2.87 -12.36
N VAL A 7 -16.04 3.13 -11.04
CA VAL A 7 -15.11 2.46 -10.12
C VAL A 7 -15.44 0.98 -9.97
N HIS A 8 -16.74 0.64 -9.84
CA HIS A 8 -17.23 -0.74 -9.72
C HIS A 8 -16.73 -1.65 -10.85
N TYR A 9 -16.61 -1.13 -12.08
CA TYR A 9 -16.09 -1.90 -13.22
C TYR A 9 -14.57 -2.16 -13.15
N VAL A 10 -13.80 -1.33 -12.44
CA VAL A 10 -12.34 -1.39 -12.41
C VAL A 10 -11.81 -2.20 -11.21
N TYR A 11 -12.54 -2.21 -10.09
CA TYR A 11 -12.10 -2.82 -8.81
C TYR A 11 -13.02 -3.93 -8.31
N SER A 12 -13.87 -4.51 -9.18
CA SER A 12 -14.61 -5.72 -8.83
C SER A 12 -13.60 -6.79 -8.40
N VAL A 13 -13.52 -7.00 -7.08
CA VAL A 13 -13.16 -8.30 -6.53
C VAL A 13 -14.14 -9.27 -7.17
N ASP A 14 -13.66 -10.37 -7.72
CA ASP A 14 -14.44 -11.38 -8.47
C ASP A 14 -15.43 -12.15 -7.55
N ASP A 15 -16.23 -11.46 -6.73
CA ASP A 15 -17.43 -12.02 -6.10
C ASP A 15 -18.67 -11.47 -6.82
N PRO A 16 -19.26 -12.25 -7.75
CA PRO A 16 -20.40 -11.83 -8.53
C PRO A 16 -21.69 -11.62 -7.71
N ASN A 17 -21.67 -11.83 -6.39
CA ASN A 17 -22.85 -11.77 -5.52
C ASN A 17 -22.99 -10.45 -4.74
N LEU A 18 -21.97 -9.59 -4.70
CA LEU A 18 -22.01 -8.34 -3.93
C LEU A 18 -22.66 -7.21 -4.73
N THR A 19 -23.74 -6.62 -4.20
CA THR A 19 -24.39 -5.44 -4.80
C THR A 19 -23.54 -4.18 -4.61
N VAL A 20 -23.76 -3.16 -5.45
CA VAL A 20 -23.05 -1.86 -5.37
C VAL A 20 -23.08 -1.26 -3.95
N LYS A 21 -24.22 -1.38 -3.26
CA LYS A 21 -24.41 -0.86 -1.90
C LYS A 21 -23.60 -1.65 -0.85
N GLU A 22 -23.49 -2.95 -1.01
CA GLU A 22 -22.74 -3.81 -0.08
C GLU A 22 -21.22 -3.60 -0.24
N GLN A 23 -20.74 -3.35 -1.47
CA GLN A 23 -19.34 -3.00 -1.72
C GLN A 23 -18.95 -1.64 -1.13
N GLU A 24 -19.81 -0.62 -1.29
CA GLU A 24 -19.63 0.69 -0.66
C GLU A 24 -19.56 0.56 0.86
N THR A 25 -20.43 -0.28 1.44
CA THR A 25 -20.44 -0.57 2.88
C THR A 25 -19.13 -1.24 3.30
N HIS A 26 -18.66 -2.25 2.58
CA HIS A 26 -17.40 -2.93 2.85
C HIS A 26 -16.18 -2.00 2.80
N LEU A 27 -16.11 -1.11 1.81
CA LEU A 27 -15.01 -0.16 1.70
C LEU A 27 -15.01 0.85 2.85
N ASN A 28 -16.18 1.37 3.21
CA ASN A 28 -16.33 2.31 4.33
C ASN A 28 -15.98 1.66 5.68
N GLU A 29 -16.38 0.40 5.87
CA GLU A 29 -16.01 -0.41 7.02
C GLU A 29 -14.50 -0.63 7.09
N TYR A 30 -13.83 -0.91 5.97
CA TYR A 30 -12.38 -1.06 5.91
C TYR A 30 -11.64 0.23 6.28
N ILE A 31 -12.05 1.38 5.71
CA ILE A 31 -11.47 2.70 6.03
C ILE A 31 -11.67 3.04 7.52
N SER A 32 -12.80 2.61 8.08
CA SER A 32 -13.14 2.81 9.49
C SER A 32 -12.48 1.79 10.42
N GLY A 33 -11.79 0.78 9.90
CA GLY A 33 -11.10 -0.26 10.68
C GLY A 33 -12.02 -1.28 11.35
N ILE A 34 -13.26 -1.45 10.87
CA ILE A 34 -14.30 -2.26 11.55
C ILE A 34 -14.18 -3.78 11.31
N PRO A 35 -13.98 -4.30 10.09
CA PRO A 35 -14.12 -5.74 9.82
C PRO A 35 -12.83 -6.53 10.09
N MET A 36 -11.75 -5.87 10.52
CA MET A 36 -10.49 -6.52 10.88
C MET A 36 -10.08 -6.09 12.28
N HIS A 37 -9.97 -7.03 13.20
CA HIS A 37 -9.43 -6.81 14.56
C HIS A 37 -7.98 -6.25 14.57
N ALA A 38 -7.35 -6.15 13.39
CA ALA A 38 -6.01 -5.59 13.17
C ALA A 38 -5.98 -4.37 12.22
N ALA A 39 -7.13 -3.82 11.80
CA ALA A 39 -7.16 -2.61 10.97
C ALA A 39 -7.09 -1.36 11.84
N VAL A 40 -5.99 -0.62 11.71
CA VAL A 40 -5.89 0.72 12.26
C VAL A 40 -6.79 1.65 11.42
N PRO A 41 -7.72 2.40 12.03
CA PRO A 41 -8.58 3.33 11.29
C PRO A 41 -7.75 4.36 10.52
N TRP A 42 -8.13 4.66 9.29
CA TRP A 42 -7.31 5.52 8.41
C TRP A 42 -7.12 6.93 8.98
N HIS A 43 -8.05 7.43 9.79
CA HIS A 43 -7.93 8.74 10.41
C HIS A 43 -6.77 8.84 11.43
N THR A 44 -6.29 7.71 11.96
CA THR A 44 -5.22 7.71 12.98
C THR A 44 -3.81 7.54 12.41
N VAL A 45 -3.65 7.28 11.10
CA VAL A 45 -2.34 7.08 10.45
C VAL A 45 -1.97 8.26 9.54
N GLU A 46 -0.70 8.61 9.43
CA GLU A 46 -0.24 9.72 8.59
C GLU A 46 -0.20 9.36 7.10
N ASP A 47 0.27 8.15 6.82
CA ASP A 47 0.46 7.61 5.47
C ASP A 47 -0.18 6.23 5.33
N ILE A 48 -0.61 5.89 4.12
CA ILE A 48 -1.16 4.58 3.76
C ILE A 48 -0.41 4.02 2.56
N TYR A 49 0.13 2.82 2.73
CA TYR A 49 0.87 2.09 1.71
C TYR A 49 -0.09 1.19 0.93
N ILE A 50 -0.17 1.40 -0.37
CA ILE A 50 -1.09 0.72 -1.28
C ILE A 50 -0.26 0.03 -2.37
N PRO A 51 -0.11 -1.30 -2.33
CA PRO A 51 0.46 -2.04 -3.46
C PRO A 51 -0.53 -2.02 -4.62
N VAL A 52 -0.09 -1.57 -5.80
CA VAL A 52 -0.92 -1.48 -6.99
C VAL A 52 -0.36 -2.38 -8.09
N ASN A 53 -1.17 -3.35 -8.53
CA ASN A 53 -0.83 -4.18 -9.68
C ASN A 53 -1.25 -3.48 -10.98
N ILE A 54 -0.29 -3.25 -11.86
CA ILE A 54 -0.53 -2.73 -13.20
C ILE A 54 -0.76 -3.92 -14.12
N LYS A 55 -2.01 -4.39 -14.18
CA LYS A 55 -2.43 -5.62 -14.88
C LYS A 55 -1.82 -5.79 -16.28
N GLY A 56 -1.84 -4.74 -17.10
CA GLY A 56 -1.31 -4.79 -18.48
C GLY A 56 0.22 -4.86 -18.59
N LYS A 57 0.95 -4.73 -17.48
CA LYS A 57 2.41 -4.76 -17.40
C LYS A 57 2.93 -5.89 -16.51
N HIS A 58 2.05 -6.62 -15.81
CA HIS A 58 2.42 -7.58 -14.76
C HIS A 58 3.41 -7.01 -13.75
N HIS A 59 3.25 -5.72 -13.43
CA HIS A 59 4.19 -4.95 -12.65
C HIS A 59 3.53 -4.40 -11.40
N TRP A 60 4.19 -4.54 -10.26
CA TRP A 60 3.73 -3.97 -8.99
C TRP A 60 4.43 -2.66 -8.71
N VAL A 61 3.66 -1.65 -8.34
CA VAL A 61 4.15 -0.34 -7.87
C VAL A 61 3.63 -0.07 -6.47
N LEU A 62 4.37 0.72 -5.70
CA LEU A 62 3.95 1.14 -4.37
C LEU A 62 3.41 2.57 -4.45
N ALA A 63 2.13 2.75 -4.15
CA ALA A 63 1.53 4.06 -3.93
C ALA A 63 1.49 4.35 -2.43
N VAL A 64 1.93 5.53 -2.01
CA VAL A 64 1.86 6.01 -0.64
C VAL A 64 0.93 7.21 -0.61
N LEU A 65 -0.27 7.01 -0.09
CA LEU A 65 -1.22 8.08 0.16
C LEU A 65 -0.80 8.81 1.44
N SER A 66 -0.39 10.06 1.30
CA SER A 66 0.00 10.92 2.42
C SER A 66 -1.07 11.95 2.70
N PHE A 67 -1.62 11.92 3.92
CA PHE A 67 -2.61 12.90 4.35
C PHE A 67 -1.98 14.25 4.69
N SER A 68 -0.76 14.28 5.23
CA SER A 68 -0.08 15.54 5.54
C SER A 68 0.26 16.31 4.25
N GLU A 69 0.73 15.62 3.22
CA GLU A 69 1.10 16.23 1.95
C GLU A 69 -0.06 16.37 0.97
N ARG A 70 -1.20 15.70 1.24
CA ARG A 70 -2.35 15.61 0.32
C ARG A 70 -1.94 15.09 -1.08
N CYS A 71 -1.04 14.11 -1.09
CA CYS A 71 -0.43 13.56 -2.29
C CYS A 71 -0.45 12.03 -2.28
N ILE A 72 -0.40 11.43 -3.46
CA ILE A 72 -0.05 10.03 -3.67
C ILE A 72 1.37 10.00 -4.21
N PHE A 73 2.32 9.56 -3.39
CA PHE A 73 3.70 9.32 -3.82
C PHE A 73 3.79 7.95 -4.47
N LEU A 74 4.31 7.90 -5.68
CA LEU A 74 4.44 6.67 -6.43
C LEU A 74 5.90 6.26 -6.50
N TYR A 75 6.17 5.07 -5.96
CA TYR A 75 7.45 4.41 -5.99
C TYR A 75 7.39 3.29 -7.02
N ASP A 76 7.97 3.57 -8.17
CA ASP A 76 8.03 2.66 -9.30
C ASP A 76 9.49 2.27 -9.54
N LEU A 77 9.80 1.01 -9.19
CA LEU A 77 11.16 0.49 -9.25
C LEU A 77 11.51 -0.03 -10.66
N TYR A 78 10.67 0.27 -11.66
CA TYR A 78 10.89 -0.10 -13.05
C TYR A 78 10.80 1.12 -13.96
N GLU A 79 11.82 1.30 -14.79
CA GLU A 79 11.85 2.35 -15.79
C GLU A 79 11.90 1.74 -17.20
N SER A 80 10.88 2.03 -18.01
CA SER A 80 10.89 1.69 -19.43
C SER A 80 10.01 2.66 -20.25
N SER A 81 10.27 2.74 -21.56
CA SER A 81 9.51 3.61 -22.46
C SER A 81 8.02 3.26 -22.48
N GLY A 82 7.15 4.26 -22.34
CA GLY A 82 5.70 4.08 -22.31
C GLY A 82 5.14 3.41 -21.03
N HIS A 83 6.00 3.13 -20.05
CA HIS A 83 5.61 2.63 -18.73
C HIS A 83 4.87 3.69 -17.92
N TYR A 84 5.48 4.87 -17.79
CA TYR A 84 4.96 5.98 -17.01
C TYR A 84 3.50 6.34 -17.32
N PRO A 85 3.08 6.55 -18.59
CA PRO A 85 1.69 6.89 -18.90
C PRO A 85 0.71 5.79 -18.47
N THR A 86 1.12 4.52 -18.57
CA THR A 86 0.28 3.38 -18.19
C THR A 86 0.08 3.33 -16.68
N VAL A 87 1.16 3.50 -15.91
CA VAL A 87 1.09 3.52 -14.45
C VAL A 87 0.30 4.74 -13.98
N PHE A 88 0.61 5.92 -14.50
CA PHE A 88 -0.09 7.15 -14.17
C PHE A 88 -1.59 7.04 -14.41
N TYR A 89 -2.02 6.46 -15.54
CA TYR A 89 -3.44 6.27 -15.83
C TYR A 89 -4.16 5.42 -14.79
N GLN A 90 -3.52 4.38 -14.24
CA GLN A 90 -4.13 3.57 -13.18
C GLN A 90 -4.15 4.30 -11.84
N ILE A 91 -3.06 4.99 -11.48
CA ILE A 91 -2.97 5.73 -10.21
C ILE A 91 -3.88 6.95 -10.19
N LYS A 92 -4.11 7.58 -11.34
CA LYS A 92 -5.07 8.69 -11.44
C LYS A 92 -6.48 8.28 -11.00
N LYS A 93 -6.91 7.05 -11.28
CA LYS A 93 -8.20 6.54 -10.80
C LYS A 93 -8.25 6.46 -9.27
N LEU A 94 -7.14 6.09 -8.64
CA LEU A 94 -7.02 6.12 -7.17
C LEU A 94 -7.10 7.57 -6.67
N ALA A 95 -6.40 8.50 -7.32
CA ALA A 95 -6.43 9.92 -6.97
C ALA A 95 -7.83 10.55 -7.10
N GLU A 96 -8.66 10.03 -7.99
CA GLU A 96 -10.06 10.44 -8.19
C GLU A 96 -11.00 9.84 -7.13
N ILE A 97 -10.82 8.57 -6.77
CA ILE A 97 -11.75 7.90 -5.85
C ILE A 97 -11.45 8.20 -4.37
N ILE A 98 -10.18 8.29 -3.99
CA ILE A 98 -9.76 8.45 -2.60
C ILE A 98 -10.48 9.64 -1.94
N PRO A 99 -10.47 10.87 -2.50
CA PRO A 99 -11.16 12.02 -1.90
C PRO A 99 -12.64 11.76 -1.59
N LEU A 100 -13.34 11.07 -2.49
CA LEU A 100 -14.75 10.73 -2.35
C LEU A 100 -14.97 9.76 -1.18
N CYS A 101 -14.12 8.73 -1.06
CA CYS A 101 -14.17 7.79 0.06
C CYS A 101 -13.85 8.47 1.39
N LEU A 102 -12.84 9.34 1.43
CA LEU A 102 -12.47 10.10 2.63
C LEU A 102 -13.63 11.00 3.09
N GLN A 103 -14.34 11.64 2.15
CA GLN A 103 -15.50 12.46 2.45
C GLN A 103 -16.68 11.60 2.95
N ALA A 104 -17.01 10.51 2.26
CA ALA A 104 -18.11 9.61 2.65
C ALA A 104 -17.90 8.99 4.05
N CYS A 105 -16.65 8.74 4.43
CA CYS A 105 -16.29 8.21 5.74
C CYS A 105 -16.14 9.27 6.84
N ASP A 106 -16.39 10.56 6.53
CA ASP A 106 -16.16 11.69 7.43
C ASP A 106 -14.71 11.78 7.96
N LEU A 107 -13.75 11.34 7.14
CA LEU A 107 -12.38 11.12 7.59
C LEU A 107 -11.65 12.42 7.90
N TYR A 108 -11.88 13.49 7.13
CA TYR A 108 -11.27 14.79 7.35
C TYR A 108 -11.60 15.36 8.73
N ASN A 109 -12.86 15.22 9.17
CA ASN A 109 -13.30 15.66 10.48
C ASN A 109 -12.73 14.77 11.59
N LYS A 110 -12.82 13.44 11.44
CA LYS A 110 -12.26 12.47 12.39
C LYS A 110 -10.75 12.63 12.59
N LYS A 111 -10.04 12.96 11.52
CA LYS A 111 -8.58 13.19 11.53
C LYS A 111 -8.20 14.58 12.04
N GLY A 112 -9.15 15.52 12.09
CA GLY A 112 -8.89 16.90 12.47
C GLY A 112 -8.13 17.72 11.41
N ILE A 113 -8.22 17.32 10.13
CA ILE A 113 -7.62 18.11 9.04
C ILE A 113 -8.50 19.33 8.80
N GLY A 114 -8.11 20.46 9.40
CA GLY A 114 -8.76 21.74 9.15
C GLY A 114 -8.40 22.27 7.77
N LEU A 115 -9.31 22.13 6.78
CA LEU A 115 -9.03 22.54 5.39
C LEU A 115 -8.67 24.02 5.27
N GLN A 116 -9.24 24.88 6.11
CA GLN A 116 -8.97 26.32 6.05
C GLN A 116 -7.60 26.71 6.62
N ASN A 117 -7.01 25.85 7.45
CA ASN A 117 -5.80 26.17 8.20
C ASN A 117 -4.58 25.35 7.73
N HIS A 118 -4.80 24.23 7.04
CA HIS A 118 -3.71 23.37 6.58
C HIS A 118 -3.20 23.83 5.20
N PRO A 119 -1.91 24.17 5.03
CA PRO A 119 -1.37 24.73 3.78
C PRO A 119 -1.67 23.92 2.52
N ARG A 120 -1.65 22.58 2.62
CA ARG A 120 -1.95 21.65 1.51
C ARG A 120 -3.44 21.49 1.18
N TYR A 121 -4.33 21.84 2.11
CA TYR A 121 -5.79 21.71 1.95
C TYR A 121 -6.49 23.06 1.79
N LYS A 122 -5.81 24.15 2.13
CA LYS A 122 -6.30 25.50 1.94
C LYS A 122 -6.66 25.69 0.48
N ASP A 123 -7.84 26.26 0.25
CA ASP A 123 -8.39 26.54 -1.08
C ASP A 123 -8.72 25.29 -1.94
N LYS A 124 -8.75 24.08 -1.34
CA LYS A 124 -9.17 22.83 -2.00
C LYS A 124 -10.58 22.40 -1.58
N ASP A 125 -11.31 21.80 -2.50
CA ASP A 125 -12.54 21.09 -2.20
C ASP A 125 -12.25 19.69 -1.62
N TYR A 126 -13.20 19.15 -0.86
CA TYR A 126 -13.13 17.78 -0.32
C TYR A 126 -13.01 16.70 -1.41
N SER A 127 -13.57 16.97 -2.59
CA SER A 127 -13.60 16.08 -3.74
C SER A 127 -12.46 16.30 -4.74
N ASP A 128 -11.63 17.34 -4.54
CA ASP A 128 -10.49 17.60 -5.41
C ASP A 128 -9.54 16.39 -5.44
N LEU A 129 -8.97 16.09 -6.60
CA LEU A 129 -8.03 14.97 -6.76
C LEU A 129 -6.78 15.18 -5.90
N PHE A 130 -6.19 14.09 -5.40
CA PHE A 130 -4.86 14.15 -4.79
C PHE A 130 -3.81 14.32 -5.89
N ASP A 131 -2.76 15.10 -5.60
CA ASP A 131 -1.63 15.21 -6.51
C ASP A 131 -0.89 13.87 -6.57
N VAL A 132 -0.45 13.46 -7.76
CA VAL A 132 0.30 12.22 -7.96
C VAL A 132 1.75 12.59 -8.28
N ILE A 133 2.68 12.16 -7.43
CA ILE A 133 4.09 12.52 -7.52
C ILE A 133 4.92 11.25 -7.65
N PHE A 134 5.64 11.12 -8.77
CA PHE A 134 6.60 10.04 -8.96
C PHE A 134 7.88 10.33 -8.18
N LYS A 135 8.37 9.34 -7.45
CA LYS A 135 9.65 9.43 -6.76
C LYS A 135 10.77 8.98 -7.69
N GLU A 136 11.72 9.87 -7.89
CA GLU A 136 12.88 9.66 -8.75
C GLU A 136 14.08 9.12 -7.96
N ASN A 137 15.12 8.67 -8.67
CA ASN A 137 16.40 8.20 -8.11
C ASN A 137 16.24 6.99 -7.16
N LEU A 138 15.26 6.15 -7.44
CA LEU A 138 15.04 4.91 -6.70
C LEU A 138 15.95 3.79 -7.24
N PRO A 139 16.37 2.85 -6.38
CA PRO A 139 16.93 1.59 -6.84
C PRO A 139 16.02 0.90 -7.85
N GLN A 140 16.52 0.68 -9.05
CA GLN A 140 15.74 0.02 -10.09
C GLN A 140 15.92 -1.49 -10.03
N GLN A 141 14.82 -2.21 -10.23
CA GLN A 141 14.88 -3.64 -10.47
C GLN A 141 15.61 -3.91 -11.80
N PRO A 142 16.40 -5.01 -11.90
CA PRO A 142 17.03 -5.39 -13.15
C PRO A 142 16.00 -5.58 -14.27
N ILE A 143 16.34 -5.14 -15.49
CA ILE A 143 15.48 -5.32 -16.67
C ILE A 143 15.23 -6.83 -16.89
N GLY A 144 13.96 -7.22 -16.95
CA GLY A 144 13.54 -8.61 -17.14
C GLY A 144 13.39 -9.42 -15.85
N SER A 145 13.67 -8.83 -14.68
CA SER A 145 13.34 -9.45 -13.39
C SER A 145 11.81 -9.56 -13.22
N LEU A 146 11.38 -10.67 -12.60
CA LEU A 146 9.99 -10.91 -12.20
C LEU A 146 9.76 -10.59 -10.71
N ASP A 147 10.74 -9.97 -10.05
CA ASP A 147 10.78 -9.77 -8.61
C ASP A 147 10.17 -8.43 -8.17
N CYS A 148 9.41 -7.76 -9.04
CA CYS A 148 8.82 -6.44 -8.76
C CYS A 148 8.03 -6.41 -7.44
N GLY A 149 7.37 -7.52 -7.08
CA GLY A 149 6.68 -7.67 -5.80
C GLY A 149 7.63 -7.70 -4.60
N VAL A 150 8.74 -8.42 -4.69
CA VAL A 150 9.77 -8.47 -3.63
C VAL A 150 10.41 -7.11 -3.46
N PHE A 151 10.82 -6.47 -4.55
CA PHE A 151 11.34 -5.12 -4.56
C PHE A 151 10.36 -4.13 -3.90
N MET A 152 9.08 -4.22 -4.25
CA MET A 152 8.01 -3.40 -3.68
C MET A 152 7.88 -3.58 -2.16
N VAL A 153 7.83 -4.83 -1.68
CA VAL A 153 7.70 -5.13 -0.24
C VAL A 153 8.92 -4.67 0.54
N THR A 154 10.13 -4.90 0.01
CA THR A 154 11.37 -4.42 0.65
C THR A 154 11.43 -2.91 0.70
N TYR A 155 11.02 -2.23 -0.36
CA TYR A 155 10.98 -0.78 -0.38
C TYR A 155 9.96 -0.23 0.64
N MET A 156 8.78 -0.85 0.73
CA MET A 156 7.78 -0.52 1.76
C MET A 156 8.35 -0.69 3.17
N GLU A 157 9.06 -1.80 3.43
CA GLU A 157 9.73 -2.05 4.72
C GLU A 157 10.75 -0.94 5.03
N CYS A 158 11.60 -0.58 4.08
CA CYS A 158 12.58 0.49 4.28
C CYS A 158 11.92 1.82 4.61
N LEU A 159 10.87 2.22 3.86
CA LEU A 159 10.14 3.45 4.13
C LEU A 159 9.51 3.43 5.53
N PHE A 160 8.87 2.32 5.90
CA PHE A 160 8.16 2.19 7.16
C PHE A 160 9.09 2.32 8.38
N PHE A 161 10.30 1.78 8.29
CA PHE A 161 11.31 1.86 9.35
C PHE A 161 12.26 3.06 9.22
N GLY A 162 12.05 3.94 8.23
CA GLY A 162 12.90 5.11 8.00
C GLY A 162 14.32 4.77 7.55
N HIS A 163 14.51 3.59 6.97
CA HIS A 163 15.80 3.18 6.42
C HIS A 163 16.09 3.86 5.09
N LYS A 164 17.38 4.10 4.85
CA LYS A 164 17.84 4.50 3.52
C LYS A 164 17.70 3.31 2.57
N VAL A 165 17.33 3.60 1.33
CA VAL A 165 17.19 2.58 0.30
C VAL A 165 18.44 2.61 -0.57
N PHE A 166 19.29 1.59 -0.47
CA PHE A 166 20.49 1.45 -1.30
C PHE A 166 20.30 0.36 -2.34
N ALA A 167 20.58 0.67 -3.62
CA ALA A 167 20.42 -0.30 -4.70
C ALA A 167 21.30 -1.54 -4.58
N THR A 168 22.47 -1.39 -3.94
CA THR A 168 23.42 -2.49 -3.70
C THR A 168 22.96 -3.49 -2.66
N GLU A 169 21.91 -3.18 -1.89
CA GLU A 169 21.37 -4.05 -0.83
C GLU A 169 20.22 -4.94 -1.31
N PHE A 170 19.74 -4.74 -2.54
CA PHE A 170 18.66 -5.53 -3.12
C PHE A 170 19.22 -6.75 -3.87
N ASP A 171 19.57 -7.80 -3.13
CA ASP A 171 19.75 -9.14 -3.68
C ASP A 171 18.39 -9.86 -3.67
N PRO A 172 17.75 -10.08 -4.85
CA PRO A 172 16.43 -10.70 -4.90
C PRO A 172 16.39 -12.08 -4.25
N ASN A 173 17.45 -12.89 -4.42
CA ASN A 173 17.47 -14.25 -3.87
C ASN A 173 17.55 -14.25 -2.34
N ALA A 174 18.35 -13.35 -1.78
CA ALA A 174 18.42 -13.16 -0.33
C ALA A 174 17.08 -12.64 0.23
N LEU A 175 16.43 -11.70 -0.47
CA LEU A 175 15.12 -11.17 -0.08
C LEU A 175 14.02 -12.22 -0.15
N HIS A 176 13.97 -13.04 -1.22
CA HIS A 176 13.08 -14.20 -1.33
C HIS A 176 13.27 -15.15 -0.15
N THR A 177 14.51 -15.58 0.09
CA THR A 177 14.83 -16.48 1.20
C THR A 177 14.39 -15.91 2.55
N ARG A 178 14.60 -14.60 2.76
CA ARG A 178 14.19 -13.92 3.99
C ARG A 178 12.67 -13.89 4.14
N TYR A 179 11.93 -13.51 3.11
CA TYR A 179 10.47 -13.43 3.20
C TYR A 179 9.81 -14.81 3.29
N ASP A 180 10.34 -15.82 2.60
CA ASP A 180 9.89 -17.21 2.73
C ASP A 180 10.12 -17.73 4.15
N ALA A 181 11.29 -17.49 4.74
CA ALA A 181 11.58 -17.88 6.12
C ALA A 181 10.66 -17.15 7.12
N LEU A 182 10.40 -15.86 6.92
CA LEU A 182 9.47 -15.08 7.77
C LEU A 182 8.02 -15.57 7.65
N LEU A 183 7.59 -15.93 6.45
CA LEU A 183 6.25 -16.47 6.22
C LEU A 183 6.08 -17.84 6.87
N TRP A 184 7.08 -18.72 6.70
CA TRP A 184 7.13 -20.03 7.35
C TRP A 184 7.09 -19.91 8.88
N ASP A 185 7.96 -19.08 9.48
CA ASP A 185 7.99 -18.83 10.92
C ASP A 185 6.64 -18.27 11.45
N TYR A 186 6.00 -17.39 10.70
CA TYR A 186 4.65 -16.92 11.03
C TYR A 186 3.61 -18.04 11.01
N GLU A 187 3.62 -18.88 9.98
CA GLU A 187 2.68 -20.00 9.85
C GLU A 187 2.86 -21.03 10.98
N ILE A 188 4.10 -21.37 11.33
CA ILE A 188 4.40 -22.29 12.43
C ILE A 188 3.86 -21.75 13.75
N ARG A 189 4.14 -20.49 14.10
CA ARG A 189 3.61 -19.88 15.34
C ARG A 189 2.08 -19.86 15.36
N LYS A 190 1.46 -19.54 14.22
CA LYS A 190 0.00 -19.54 14.09
C LYS A 190 -0.59 -20.93 14.36
N GLN A 191 0.06 -21.99 13.88
CA GLN A 191 -0.34 -23.38 14.16
C GLN A 191 -0.15 -23.75 15.64
N GLU A 192 0.99 -23.38 16.25
CA GLU A 192 1.27 -23.62 17.67
C GLU A 192 0.24 -22.95 18.60
N GLU A 193 -0.21 -21.74 18.23
CA GLU A 193 -1.25 -21.00 18.94
C GLU A 193 -2.68 -21.52 18.66
N ASN A 194 -2.84 -22.54 17.80
CA ASN A 194 -4.13 -23.04 17.31
C ASN A 194 -5.05 -21.94 16.70
N ALA A 195 -4.45 -20.87 16.19
CA ALA A 195 -5.20 -19.75 15.60
C ALA A 195 -5.63 -20.10 14.17
N ARG A 196 -6.93 -20.08 13.91
CA ARG A 196 -7.52 -20.40 12.59
C ARG A 196 -7.48 -19.23 11.63
N SER A 197 -7.36 -18.00 12.15
CA SER A 197 -7.33 -16.78 11.36
C SER A 197 -6.33 -15.79 11.95
N ASP A 198 -5.92 -14.82 11.13
CA ASP A 198 -5.03 -13.73 11.61
C ASP A 198 -5.71 -12.82 12.64
N VAL A 199 -7.03 -12.94 12.78
CA VAL A 199 -7.84 -12.28 13.80
C VAL A 199 -7.68 -12.96 15.17
N GLU A 200 -7.38 -14.26 15.19
CA GLU A 200 -7.24 -15.08 16.41
C GLU A 200 -5.82 -15.06 16.99
N VAL A 201 -4.81 -14.59 16.23
CA VAL A 201 -3.41 -14.50 16.65
C VAL A 201 -3.22 -13.28 17.57
N PRO A 202 -2.85 -13.42 18.86
CA PRO A 202 -2.94 -12.30 19.81
C PRO A 202 -1.92 -11.18 19.57
N LEU A 203 -0.76 -11.45 18.98
CA LEU A 203 0.31 -10.45 18.77
C LEU A 203 1.18 -10.81 17.58
N ARG A 204 1.31 -9.90 16.60
CA ARG A 204 2.41 -9.99 15.63
C ARG A 204 3.74 -9.74 16.35
N PRO A 205 4.82 -10.48 16.05
CA PRO A 205 6.12 -10.20 16.62
C PRO A 205 6.50 -8.73 16.40
N ALA A 206 7.10 -8.09 17.41
CA ALA A 206 7.71 -6.78 17.24
C ALA A 206 8.79 -6.90 16.14
N ARG A 207 8.48 -6.40 14.94
CA ARG A 207 9.39 -6.45 13.80
C ARG A 207 10.49 -5.41 14.05
N GLN A 208 11.68 -5.88 14.47
CA GLN A 208 12.91 -5.12 14.28
C GLN A 208 13.35 -5.37 12.85
N SER A 209 13.32 -4.35 11.99
CA SER A 209 13.95 -4.41 10.68
C SER A 209 15.46 -4.47 10.87
N ARG A 210 16.01 -5.68 11.03
CA ARG A 210 17.43 -5.90 10.76
C ARG A 210 17.54 -6.11 9.26
N ILE A 211 17.67 -5.03 8.50
CA ILE A 211 18.32 -5.10 7.19
C ILE A 211 19.82 -5.27 7.49
N THR A 212 20.18 -6.42 8.04
CA THR A 212 21.57 -6.82 8.18
C THR A 212 22.00 -7.28 6.81
N SER A 213 23.05 -6.66 6.26
CA SER A 213 23.84 -7.25 5.19
C SER A 213 24.07 -8.72 5.54
N VAL A 214 23.62 -9.64 4.67
CA VAL A 214 23.79 -11.07 4.86
C VAL A 214 25.29 -11.36 4.90
N THR A 215 25.85 -11.37 6.10
CA THR A 215 27.22 -11.80 6.37
C THR A 215 27.32 -12.28 7.82
N GLU A 216 26.33 -13.06 8.26
CA GLU A 216 26.58 -14.04 9.32
C GLU A 216 26.14 -15.39 8.78
N VAL A 217 27.15 -16.12 8.30
CA VAL A 217 27.10 -17.56 8.06
C VAL A 217 26.67 -18.19 9.38
N PHE A 218 25.55 -18.93 9.37
CA PHE A 218 25.28 -19.86 10.45
C PHE A 218 26.28 -21.01 10.31
N ASP A 219 27.36 -20.95 11.08
CA ASP A 219 28.21 -22.11 11.31
C ASP A 219 27.42 -23.14 12.14
N VAL A 220 27.32 -24.35 11.60
CA VAL A 220 26.79 -25.57 12.27
C VAL A 220 27.89 -26.20 13.11
#